data_AF-A0A8I1MNI4-F1
#
_entry.id   AF-A0A8I1MNI4-F1
#
_cell.length_a   1.000
_cell.length_b   1.000
_cell.length_c   1.000
_cell.angle_alpha   90.00
_cell.angle_beta   90.00
_cell.angle_gamma   90.00
#
_symmetry.space_group_name_H-M   'P 1'
#
loop_
_entity.id
_entity.type
_entity.pdbx_description
1 polymer ?
#
loop_
_entity_poly.entity_id
_entity_poly.type
_entity_poly.pdbx_seq_one_letter_code
_entity_poly.pdbx_strand_id
1 'polypeptide(L)'
;MTRLSPCLGVLALLLSLASRASADFDRSELQRAKPEIRQHFDSFPLFPFEYDANGWAVIRLLDTSKNSFVFEQGRYFGFRFKTPGEITGSFSWFFLMSNPDRQIIMQDFAWYITRKGGEMTGFKNYTPDELAKYPRLSARFPNTQGIIYQNLDGRNLLPNEEYLIWFRVPSDDILPPLAVAFALPNPGRYPRSRLPLVGEPIPGSAKPVPPRSSIEGDPW
;
A
#
# COMPACT_ATOMS: atom_id res chain seq x y z
N MET A 1 42.61 -7.63 -4.30
CA MET A 1 41.46 -8.55 -4.53
C MET A 1 40.20 -7.88 -4.03
N THR A 2 39.46 -7.24 -4.92
CA THR A 2 38.29 -6.41 -4.60
C THR A 2 37.04 -7.27 -4.79
N ARG A 3 36.30 -7.56 -3.70
CA ARG A 3 35.05 -8.32 -3.78
C ARG A 3 33.92 -7.39 -4.25
N LEU A 4 33.39 -7.66 -5.44
CA LEU A 4 32.19 -7.02 -5.99
C LEU A 4 30.95 -7.48 -5.21
N SER A 5 30.19 -6.53 -4.68
CA SER A 5 28.92 -6.75 -3.96
C SER A 5 27.84 -7.34 -4.88
N PRO A 6 27.20 -8.47 -4.50
CA PRO A 6 26.15 -9.11 -5.31
C PRO A 6 24.74 -8.51 -5.14
N CYS A 7 24.54 -7.46 -4.33
CA CYS A 7 23.20 -7.00 -3.96
C CYS A 7 22.43 -6.21 -5.03
N LEU A 8 23.06 -5.67 -6.08
CA LEU A 8 22.34 -4.86 -7.08
C LEU A 8 21.58 -5.69 -8.14
N GLY A 9 22.01 -6.93 -8.42
CA GLY A 9 21.45 -7.73 -9.51
C GLY A 9 20.06 -8.32 -9.24
N VAL A 10 19.78 -8.66 -7.98
CA VAL A 10 18.50 -9.28 -7.58
C VAL A 10 17.35 -8.26 -7.63
N LEU A 11 17.63 -7.00 -7.30
CA LEU A 11 16.62 -5.94 -7.25
C LEU A 11 16.13 -5.51 -8.64
N ALA A 12 17.04 -5.41 -9.62
CA ALA A 12 16.68 -5.07 -11.01
C ALA A 12 15.80 -6.15 -11.66
N LEU A 13 16.00 -7.42 -11.30
CA LEU A 13 15.16 -8.53 -11.75
C LEU A 13 13.76 -8.47 -11.11
N LEU A 14 13.67 -8.15 -9.82
CA LEU A 14 12.40 -7.99 -9.09
C LEU A 14 11.58 -6.79 -9.63
N LEU A 15 12.23 -5.67 -9.95
CA LEU A 15 11.60 -4.47 -10.54
C LEU A 15 11.09 -4.70 -11.97
N SER A 16 11.86 -5.41 -12.80
CA SER A 16 11.47 -5.77 -14.17
C SER A 16 10.26 -6.73 -14.20
N LEU A 17 10.22 -7.70 -13.28
CA LEU A 17 9.18 -8.72 -13.23
C LEU A 17 7.88 -8.23 -12.59
N ALA A 18 7.94 -7.34 -11.59
CA ALA A 18 6.74 -6.71 -11.00
C ALA A 18 5.94 -5.92 -12.06
N SER A 19 6.61 -5.29 -13.04
CA SER A 19 5.95 -4.54 -14.12
C SER A 19 5.07 -5.42 -15.03
N ARG A 20 5.39 -6.72 -15.19
CA ARG A 20 4.59 -7.67 -15.98
C ARG A 20 3.40 -8.24 -15.21
N ALA A 21 3.57 -8.47 -13.91
CA ALA A 21 2.59 -9.08 -13.03
C ALA A 21 1.23 -8.38 -12.95
N SER A 22 1.23 -7.06 -12.82
CA SER A 22 -0.01 -6.29 -12.77
C SER A 22 -0.63 -6.05 -14.15
N ALA A 23 0.18 -6.19 -15.21
CA ALA A 23 -0.26 -5.90 -16.57
C ALA A 23 -1.12 -7.03 -17.13
N ASP A 24 -0.95 -8.25 -16.62
CA ASP A 24 -1.65 -9.46 -17.05
C ASP A 24 -2.61 -10.02 -15.99
N PHE A 25 -3.17 -9.19 -15.08
CA PHE A 25 -4.45 -9.59 -14.49
C PHE A 25 -5.44 -9.71 -15.65
N ASP A 26 -5.76 -10.95 -16.01
CA ASP A 26 -6.54 -11.24 -17.19
C ASP A 26 -7.83 -10.44 -17.12
N ARG A 27 -8.02 -9.54 -18.08
CA ARG A 27 -9.25 -8.73 -18.17
C ARG A 27 -10.47 -9.64 -18.18
N SER A 28 -10.36 -10.86 -18.71
CA SER A 28 -11.43 -11.85 -18.67
C SER A 28 -11.76 -12.29 -17.24
N GLU A 29 -10.75 -12.54 -16.41
CA GLU A 29 -10.92 -12.87 -15.00
C GLU A 29 -11.54 -11.69 -14.24
N LEU A 30 -11.05 -10.46 -14.47
CA LEU A 30 -11.65 -9.26 -13.89
C LEU A 30 -13.15 -9.17 -14.17
N GLN A 31 -13.54 -9.36 -15.44
CA GLN A 31 -14.93 -9.25 -15.84
C GLN A 31 -15.80 -10.34 -15.22
N ARG A 32 -15.25 -11.57 -15.05
CA ARG A 32 -15.94 -12.66 -14.37
C ARG A 32 -16.05 -12.47 -12.86
N ALA A 33 -15.04 -11.89 -12.21
CA ALA A 33 -15.02 -11.65 -10.77
C ALA A 33 -15.85 -10.43 -10.34
N LYS A 34 -16.09 -9.47 -11.24
CA LYS A 34 -16.83 -8.22 -10.95
C LYS A 34 -18.19 -8.44 -10.27
N PRO A 35 -19.09 -9.33 -10.75
CA PRO A 35 -20.37 -9.58 -10.10
C PRO A 35 -20.21 -10.09 -8.66
N GLU A 36 -19.27 -10.99 -8.43
CA GLU A 36 -18.99 -11.58 -7.11
C GLU A 36 -18.43 -10.54 -6.14
N ILE A 37 -17.47 -9.73 -6.59
CA ILE A 37 -16.93 -8.61 -5.81
C ILE A 37 -18.04 -7.63 -5.41
N ARG A 38 -19.00 -7.37 -6.30
CA ARG A 38 -20.16 -6.52 -6.01
C ARG A 38 -21.12 -7.16 -5.00
N GLN A 39 -21.40 -8.46 -5.14
CA GLN A 39 -22.22 -9.20 -4.19
C GLN A 39 -21.62 -9.19 -2.79
N HIS A 40 -20.29 -9.23 -2.69
CA HIS A 40 -19.56 -9.20 -1.43
C HIS A 40 -19.16 -7.79 -0.96
N PHE A 41 -19.56 -6.73 -1.67
CA PHE A 41 -19.07 -5.36 -1.42
C PHE A 41 -19.22 -4.95 0.06
N ASP A 42 -20.41 -5.14 0.63
CA ASP A 42 -20.71 -4.71 2.00
C ASP A 42 -20.12 -5.63 3.08
N SER A 43 -19.61 -6.80 2.71
CA SER A 43 -18.89 -7.71 3.62
C SER A 43 -17.49 -7.21 3.97
N PHE A 44 -16.92 -6.33 3.14
CA PHE A 44 -15.61 -5.73 3.40
C PHE A 44 -15.71 -4.63 4.47
N PRO A 45 -14.69 -4.50 5.34
CA PRO A 45 -14.70 -3.51 6.41
C PRO A 45 -14.61 -2.10 5.85
N LEU A 46 -15.38 -1.18 6.43
CA LEU A 46 -15.33 0.24 6.09
C LEU A 46 -14.26 0.94 6.91
N PHE A 47 -13.23 1.46 6.26
CA PHE A 47 -12.20 2.27 6.88
C PHE A 47 -12.52 3.76 6.68
N PRO A 48 -12.62 4.56 7.75
CA PRO A 48 -12.75 6.00 7.62
C PRO A 48 -11.40 6.65 7.29
N PHE A 49 -11.45 7.81 6.64
CA PHE A 49 -10.30 8.70 6.55
C PHE A 49 -9.95 9.22 7.95
N GLU A 50 -8.83 8.75 8.48
CA GLU A 50 -8.34 9.17 9.79
C GLU A 50 -6.91 9.68 9.68
N TYR A 51 -6.65 10.74 10.45
CA TYR A 51 -5.37 11.42 10.51
C TYR A 51 -4.93 11.53 11.96
N ASP A 52 -3.63 11.40 12.21
CA ASP A 52 -3.05 11.62 13.53
C ASP A 52 -2.98 13.12 13.87
N ALA A 53 -2.47 13.44 15.06
CA ALA A 53 -2.31 14.82 15.52
C ALA A 53 -1.43 15.70 14.61
N ASN A 54 -0.59 15.08 13.77
CA ASN A 54 0.30 15.76 12.83
C ASN A 54 -0.28 15.81 11.40
N GLY A 55 -1.50 15.30 11.18
CA GLY A 55 -2.14 15.27 9.87
C GLY A 55 -1.66 14.12 8.96
N TRP A 56 -0.97 13.11 9.49
CA TRP A 56 -0.60 11.90 8.73
C TRP A 56 -1.75 10.91 8.71
N ALA A 57 -1.99 10.29 7.54
CA ALA A 57 -2.95 9.21 7.45
C ALA A 57 -2.59 8.06 8.40
N VAL A 58 -3.56 7.59 9.18
CA VAL A 58 -3.38 6.48 10.12
C VAL A 58 -3.21 5.17 9.36
N ILE A 59 -2.19 4.39 9.74
CA ILE A 59 -1.97 3.05 9.18
C ILE A 59 -2.93 2.07 9.85
N ARG A 60 -3.75 1.42 9.03
CA ARG A 60 -4.67 0.33 9.39
C ARG A 60 -4.04 -1.01 9.09
N LEU A 61 -4.38 -2.00 9.91
CA LEU A 61 -4.13 -3.40 9.62
C LEU A 61 -5.45 -4.07 9.27
N LEU A 62 -5.51 -4.65 8.08
CA LEU A 62 -6.62 -5.50 7.65
C LEU A 62 -6.25 -6.95 7.98
N ASP A 63 -7.09 -7.58 8.81
CA ASP A 63 -7.07 -9.02 9.00
C ASP A 63 -7.68 -9.69 7.77
N THR A 64 -6.81 -10.04 6.85
CA THR A 64 -7.13 -10.60 5.53
C THR A 64 -7.79 -11.98 5.63
N SER A 65 -7.58 -12.71 6.72
CA SER A 65 -8.22 -14.01 6.96
C SER A 65 -9.73 -13.90 7.21
N LYS A 66 -10.17 -12.82 7.86
CA LYS A 66 -11.58 -12.59 8.24
C LYS A 66 -12.38 -11.81 7.21
N ASN A 67 -11.69 -11.07 6.36
CA ASN A 67 -12.30 -10.13 5.41
C ASN A 67 -11.98 -10.56 3.98
N SER A 68 -12.21 -11.84 3.69
CA SER A 68 -11.96 -12.44 2.38
C SER A 68 -13.08 -13.38 1.94
N PHE A 69 -13.16 -13.61 0.65
CA PHE A 69 -13.94 -14.67 0.04
C PHE A 69 -13.12 -15.35 -1.06
N VAL A 70 -13.52 -16.56 -1.45
CA VAL A 70 -12.88 -17.30 -2.55
C VAL A 70 -13.84 -17.36 -3.71
N PHE A 71 -13.34 -17.08 -4.91
CA PHE A 71 -14.06 -17.24 -6.16
C PHE A 71 -13.10 -17.79 -7.22
N GLU A 72 -13.51 -18.88 -7.87
CA GLU A 72 -12.65 -19.66 -8.76
C GLU A 72 -11.30 -19.99 -8.10
N GLN A 73 -10.18 -19.59 -8.71
CA GLN A 73 -8.82 -19.83 -8.21
C GLN A 73 -8.26 -18.64 -7.40
N GLY A 74 -9.07 -17.60 -7.19
CA GLY A 74 -8.69 -16.37 -6.52
C GLY A 74 -9.28 -16.25 -5.12
N ARG A 75 -8.47 -15.80 -4.17
CA ARG A 75 -8.94 -15.29 -2.88
C ARG A 75 -8.95 -13.78 -2.92
N TYR A 76 -10.13 -13.20 -2.69
CA TYR A 76 -10.37 -11.78 -2.74
C TYR A 76 -10.48 -11.24 -1.32
N PHE A 77 -9.80 -10.13 -1.05
CA PHE A 77 -9.89 -9.41 0.22
C PHE A 77 -9.80 -7.91 -0.02
N GLY A 78 -10.16 -7.08 0.95
CA GLY A 78 -10.14 -5.64 0.72
C GLY A 78 -10.73 -4.83 1.85
N PHE A 79 -10.91 -3.55 1.57
CA PHE A 79 -11.55 -2.62 2.49
C PHE A 79 -12.31 -1.57 1.69
N ARG A 80 -13.37 -1.07 2.30
CA ARG A 80 -14.15 0.05 1.78
C ARG A 80 -13.67 1.35 2.36
N PHE A 81 -13.94 2.44 1.65
CA PHE A 81 -13.88 3.80 2.18
C PHE A 81 -15.00 4.64 1.57
N LYS A 82 -15.38 5.70 2.27
CA LYS A 82 -16.38 6.67 1.78
C LYS A 82 -15.72 8.01 1.54
N THR A 83 -15.83 8.55 0.34
CA THR A 83 -15.30 9.87 0.01
C THR A 83 -16.05 10.97 0.77
N PRO A 84 -15.37 12.07 1.13
CA PRO A 84 -16.04 13.25 1.68
C PRO A 84 -16.96 13.92 0.65
N GLY A 85 -17.78 14.86 1.12
CA GLY A 85 -18.68 15.64 0.26
C GLY A 85 -17.97 16.64 -0.66
N GLU A 86 -16.71 16.98 -0.36
CA GLU A 86 -15.85 17.77 -1.24
C GLU A 86 -14.53 17.02 -1.43
N ILE A 87 -14.13 16.81 -2.68
CA ILE A 87 -12.89 16.12 -3.04
C ILE A 87 -11.94 17.17 -3.63
N THR A 88 -10.88 17.47 -2.89
CA THR A 88 -9.82 18.38 -3.36
C THR A 88 -8.53 17.59 -3.57
N GLY A 89 -7.88 17.78 -4.71
CA GLY A 89 -6.63 17.10 -5.04
C GLY A 89 -6.76 15.59 -5.30
N SER A 90 -5.67 14.86 -5.10
CA SER A 90 -5.58 13.43 -5.42
C SER A 90 -5.81 12.54 -4.20
N PHE A 91 -6.47 11.40 -4.41
CA PHE A 91 -6.47 10.29 -3.48
C PHE A 91 -5.12 9.59 -3.55
N SER A 92 -4.39 9.58 -2.44
CA SER A 92 -3.11 8.93 -2.32
C SER A 92 -3.24 7.77 -1.35
N TRP A 93 -2.64 6.63 -1.67
CA TRP A 93 -2.62 5.51 -0.74
C TRP A 93 -1.38 4.65 -0.93
N PHE A 94 -1.09 3.85 0.10
CA PHE A 94 -0.12 2.79 -0.01
C PHE A 94 -0.63 1.54 0.66
N PHE A 95 -0.06 0.41 0.26
CA PHE A 95 -0.20 -0.83 1.01
C PHE A 95 1.12 -1.60 1.04
N LEU A 96 1.24 -2.44 2.06
CA LEU A 96 2.27 -3.45 2.17
C LEU A 96 1.70 -4.69 2.84
N MET A 97 2.22 -5.85 2.48
CA MET A 97 1.88 -7.10 3.13
C MET A 97 2.90 -7.38 4.23
N SER A 98 2.42 -7.53 5.45
CA SER A 98 3.30 -7.81 6.59
C SER A 98 3.50 -9.32 6.69
N ASN A 99 4.46 -9.84 5.93
CA ASN A 99 4.80 -11.27 5.95
C ASN A 99 6.27 -11.47 6.34
N PRO A 100 6.55 -12.13 7.49
CA PRO A 100 7.92 -12.44 7.89
C PRO A 100 8.55 -13.59 7.09
N ASP A 101 7.75 -14.51 6.56
CA ASP A 101 8.24 -15.83 6.11
C ASP A 101 8.14 -16.06 4.60
N ARG A 102 7.32 -15.26 3.91
CA ARG A 102 7.24 -15.25 2.46
C ARG A 102 7.23 -13.82 1.97
N GLN A 103 8.21 -13.46 1.16
CA GLN A 103 7.96 -12.39 0.20
C GLN A 103 6.84 -12.88 -0.69
N ILE A 104 5.64 -12.34 -0.52
CA ILE A 104 4.63 -12.49 -1.56
C ILE A 104 5.25 -11.84 -2.77
N ILE A 105 5.64 -12.69 -3.71
CA ILE A 105 6.08 -12.25 -5.01
C ILE A 105 4.87 -11.50 -5.54
N MET A 106 5.00 -10.18 -5.73
CA MET A 106 3.90 -9.35 -6.25
C MET A 106 3.41 -9.79 -7.64
N GLN A 107 3.95 -10.90 -8.15
CA GLN A 107 3.64 -11.50 -9.43
C GLN A 107 2.21 -12.04 -9.51
N ASP A 108 1.71 -12.64 -8.45
CA ASP A 108 0.37 -13.23 -8.43
C ASP A 108 -0.67 -12.34 -7.72
N PHE A 109 -0.27 -11.11 -7.42
CA PHE A 109 -1.02 -10.14 -6.65
C PHE A 109 -1.70 -9.13 -7.58
N ALA A 110 -3.03 -9.18 -7.67
CA ALA A 110 -3.82 -8.20 -8.41
C ALA A 110 -4.62 -7.33 -7.45
N TRP A 111 -4.88 -6.08 -7.82
CA TRP A 111 -5.76 -5.21 -7.06
C TRP A 111 -6.43 -4.17 -7.94
N TYR A 112 -7.61 -3.72 -7.52
CA TYR A 112 -8.36 -2.71 -8.24
C TYR A 112 -9.27 -1.91 -7.29
N ILE A 113 -9.85 -0.85 -7.81
CA ILE A 113 -10.87 -0.04 -7.12
C ILE A 113 -12.22 -0.18 -7.83
N THR A 114 -13.28 -0.32 -7.05
CA THR A 114 -14.64 -0.41 -7.57
C THR A 114 -15.55 0.49 -6.76
N ARG A 115 -16.47 1.19 -7.43
CA ARG A 115 -17.51 2.00 -6.78
C ARG A 115 -18.72 1.14 -6.46
N LYS A 116 -19.36 1.38 -5.31
CA LYS A 116 -20.60 0.69 -4.91
C LYS A 116 -21.69 0.81 -5.99
N GLY A 117 -21.91 2.03 -6.47
CA GLY A 117 -22.97 2.36 -7.43
C GLY A 117 -22.65 2.20 -8.91
N GLY A 118 -21.59 1.49 -9.33
CA GLY A 118 -21.37 1.27 -10.77
C GLY A 118 -19.95 0.91 -11.20
N GLU A 119 -19.61 1.30 -12.42
CA GLU A 119 -18.25 1.14 -12.97
C GLU A 119 -17.38 2.36 -12.66
N MET A 120 -16.07 2.13 -12.64
CA MET A 120 -15.05 3.14 -12.43
C MET A 120 -13.83 2.76 -13.25
N THR A 121 -13.17 3.74 -13.86
CA THR A 121 -11.79 3.53 -14.33
C THR A 121 -10.89 3.57 -13.11
N GLY A 122 -10.37 2.40 -12.72
CA GLY A 122 -9.55 2.26 -11.53
C GLY A 122 -8.16 2.88 -11.66
N PHE A 123 -7.28 2.49 -10.75
CA PHE A 123 -5.91 2.99 -10.73
C PHE A 123 -5.18 2.67 -12.03
N LYS A 124 -4.37 3.63 -12.49
CA LYS A 124 -3.40 3.43 -13.56
C LYS A 124 -2.03 3.68 -12.98
N ASN A 125 -1.09 2.77 -13.26
CA ASN A 125 0.28 2.79 -12.78
C ASN A 125 0.39 2.71 -11.25
N TYR A 126 1.49 2.14 -10.78
CA TYR A 126 1.88 2.17 -9.39
C TYR A 126 3.38 2.24 -9.29
N THR A 127 3.82 2.67 -8.12
CA THR A 127 5.22 2.80 -7.84
C THR A 127 5.56 1.79 -6.76
N PRO A 128 6.19 0.65 -7.12
CA PRO A 128 6.85 -0.16 -6.13
C PRO A 128 8.04 0.63 -5.58
N ASP A 129 8.25 0.52 -4.28
CA ASP A 129 9.39 1.14 -3.61
C ASP A 129 9.91 0.25 -2.48
N GLU A 130 11.11 0.56 -2.00
CA GLU A 130 11.74 -0.14 -0.90
C GLU A 130 11.27 0.44 0.44
N LEU A 131 10.77 -0.43 1.33
CA LEU A 131 10.32 -0.02 2.64
C LEU A 131 11.45 0.60 3.48
N ALA A 132 12.69 0.16 3.27
CA ALA A 132 13.88 0.66 3.97
C ALA A 132 14.10 2.18 3.80
N LYS A 133 13.56 2.80 2.74
CA LYS A 133 13.59 4.26 2.54
C LYS A 133 12.71 5.04 3.51
N TYR A 134 11.86 4.33 4.27
CA TYR A 134 10.88 4.88 5.20
C TYR A 134 11.16 4.40 6.63
N PRO A 135 12.13 4.98 7.38
CA PRO A 135 12.64 4.39 8.61
C PRO A 135 11.59 4.08 9.68
N ARG A 136 10.59 4.96 9.86
CA ARG A 136 9.49 4.73 10.80
C ARG A 136 8.61 3.55 10.41
N LEU A 137 8.35 3.42 9.11
CA LEU A 137 7.51 2.35 8.59
C LEU A 137 8.27 1.03 8.59
N SER A 138 9.55 1.05 8.20
CA SER A 138 10.46 -0.09 8.30
C SER A 138 10.61 -0.58 9.74
N ALA A 139 10.76 0.31 10.73
CA ALA A 139 10.80 -0.09 12.14
C ALA A 139 9.50 -0.76 12.62
N ARG A 140 8.34 -0.35 12.07
CA ARG A 140 7.04 -0.96 12.38
C ARG A 140 6.82 -2.30 11.67
N PHE A 141 7.43 -2.48 10.50
CA PHE A 141 7.30 -3.69 9.67
C PHE A 141 8.71 -4.22 9.29
N PRO A 142 9.49 -4.70 10.28
CA PRO A 142 10.93 -4.97 10.10
C PRO A 142 11.24 -6.08 9.10
N ASN A 143 10.27 -6.97 8.82
CA ASN A 143 10.44 -8.08 7.89
C ASN A 143 9.81 -7.81 6.51
N THR A 144 9.34 -6.59 6.26
CA THR A 144 8.77 -6.21 4.97
C THR A 144 9.80 -5.42 4.16
N GLN A 145 10.01 -5.82 2.90
CA GLN A 145 10.98 -5.15 2.01
C GLN A 145 10.34 -4.14 1.07
N GLY A 146 9.11 -4.40 0.62
CA GLY A 146 8.45 -3.62 -0.42
C GLY A 146 7.23 -2.87 0.09
N ILE A 147 6.94 -1.78 -0.60
CA ILE A 147 5.70 -1.01 -0.46
C ILE A 147 5.19 -0.63 -1.84
N ILE A 148 3.87 -0.63 -2.01
CA ILE A 148 3.25 -0.07 -3.20
C ILE A 148 2.59 1.25 -2.85
N TYR A 149 2.93 2.28 -3.63
CA TYR A 149 2.27 3.58 -3.58
C TYR A 149 1.49 3.83 -4.87
N GLN A 150 0.31 4.43 -4.72
CA GLN A 150 -0.56 4.80 -5.82
C GLN A 150 -1.27 6.12 -5.56
N ASN A 151 -1.50 6.84 -6.66
CA ASN A 151 -2.32 8.04 -6.70
C ASN A 151 -3.47 7.86 -7.68
N LEU A 152 -4.63 8.38 -7.31
CA LEU A 152 -5.77 8.55 -8.19
C LEU A 152 -6.16 10.02 -8.16
N ASP A 153 -6.25 10.62 -9.33
CA ASP A 153 -6.77 11.98 -9.46
C ASP A 153 -8.19 12.02 -8.87
N GLY A 154 -8.44 12.96 -7.95
CA GLY A 154 -9.71 13.09 -7.27
C GLY A 154 -10.89 13.37 -8.21
N ARG A 155 -10.63 13.83 -9.45
CA ARG A 155 -11.66 13.97 -10.50
C ARG A 155 -12.26 12.63 -10.94
N ASN A 156 -11.58 11.51 -10.67
CA ASN A 156 -12.13 10.18 -10.92
C ASN A 156 -13.00 9.67 -9.76
N LEU A 157 -12.99 10.38 -8.63
CA LEU A 157 -13.83 10.07 -7.48
C LEU A 157 -15.05 11.00 -7.48
N LEU A 158 -16.15 10.46 -6.98
CA LEU A 158 -17.40 11.17 -6.80
C LEU A 158 -17.59 11.47 -5.31
N PRO A 159 -18.11 12.63 -4.95
CA PRO A 159 -18.34 12.99 -3.55
C PRO A 159 -19.37 12.10 -2.85
N ASN A 160 -19.19 11.86 -1.55
CA ASN A 160 -20.08 11.06 -0.69
C ASN A 160 -20.34 9.61 -1.15
N GLU A 161 -19.49 9.07 -2.01
CA GLU A 161 -19.62 7.74 -2.59
C GLU A 161 -18.76 6.71 -1.86
N GLU A 162 -19.21 5.46 -1.87
CA GLU A 162 -18.46 4.34 -1.32
C GLU A 162 -17.67 3.61 -2.39
N TYR A 163 -16.42 3.32 -2.05
CA TYR A 163 -15.46 2.62 -2.89
C TYR A 163 -14.91 1.42 -2.13
N LEU A 164 -14.58 0.37 -2.88
CA LEU A 164 -13.87 -0.81 -2.43
C LEU A 164 -12.52 -0.85 -3.14
N ILE A 165 -11.44 -0.92 -2.38
CA ILE A 165 -10.15 -1.39 -2.88
C ILE A 165 -10.06 -2.86 -2.51
N TRP A 166 -9.99 -3.70 -3.53
CA TRP A 166 -9.88 -5.14 -3.37
C TRP A 166 -8.57 -5.65 -3.97
N PHE A 167 -8.12 -6.76 -3.42
CA PHE A 167 -6.92 -7.48 -3.74
C PHE A 167 -7.29 -8.92 -4.07
N ARG A 168 -6.51 -9.57 -4.93
CA ARG A 168 -6.67 -10.95 -5.33
C ARG A 168 -5.30 -11.63 -5.30
N VAL A 169 -5.26 -12.79 -4.68
CA VAL A 169 -4.12 -13.71 -4.67
C VAL A 169 -4.60 -15.12 -5.04
N PRO A 170 -3.70 -16.07 -5.35
CA PRO A 170 -4.05 -17.48 -5.44
C PRO A 170 -4.80 -18.00 -4.21
N SER A 171 -5.80 -18.86 -4.41
CA SER A 171 -6.70 -19.30 -3.34
C SER A 171 -6.05 -20.07 -2.19
N ASP A 172 -4.94 -20.75 -2.49
CA ASP A 172 -4.12 -21.58 -1.61
C ASP A 172 -3.06 -20.80 -0.82
N ASP A 173 -2.88 -19.51 -1.11
CA ASP A 173 -1.95 -18.67 -0.38
C ASP A 173 -2.42 -18.36 1.04
N ILE A 174 -1.47 -18.40 1.97
CA ILE A 174 -1.65 -17.88 3.33
C ILE A 174 -1.64 -16.36 3.24
N LEU A 175 -2.75 -15.72 3.63
CA LEU A 175 -2.87 -14.27 3.63
C LEU A 175 -2.20 -13.66 4.88
N PRO A 176 -1.07 -12.95 4.74
CA PRO A 176 -0.59 -12.11 5.83
C PRO A 176 -1.51 -10.91 6.01
N PRO A 177 -1.46 -10.24 7.18
CA PRO A 177 -2.14 -8.96 7.37
C PRO A 177 -1.69 -7.93 6.33
N LEU A 178 -2.65 -7.16 5.82
CA LEU A 178 -2.39 -6.05 4.91
C LEU A 178 -2.33 -4.75 5.71
N ALA A 179 -1.20 -4.06 5.67
CA ALA A 179 -1.09 -2.71 6.21
C ALA A 179 -1.42 -1.71 5.10
N VAL A 180 -2.31 -0.77 5.40
CA VAL A 180 -2.78 0.23 4.44
C VAL A 180 -2.92 1.60 5.10
N ALA A 181 -2.60 2.65 4.36
CA ALA A 181 -2.98 4.02 4.70
C ALA A 181 -3.42 4.73 3.44
N PHE A 182 -4.43 5.58 3.56
CA PHE A 182 -4.98 6.35 2.45
C PHE A 182 -5.37 7.75 2.91
N ALA A 183 -5.21 8.71 2.01
CA ALA A 183 -5.40 10.13 2.29
C ALA A 183 -6.14 10.78 1.12
N LEU A 184 -6.99 11.74 1.48
CA LEU A 184 -7.55 12.75 0.60
C LEU A 184 -7.30 14.11 1.25
N PRO A 185 -6.81 15.11 0.51
CA PRO A 185 -6.70 16.47 1.03
C PRO A 185 -8.04 16.92 1.60
N ASN A 186 -7.98 17.43 2.84
CA ASN A 186 -9.14 17.93 3.56
C ASN A 186 -8.98 19.44 3.76
N PRO A 187 -9.67 20.28 2.96
CA PRO A 187 -9.47 21.73 2.97
C PRO A 187 -9.86 22.40 4.29
N GLY A 188 -10.64 21.74 5.16
CA GLY A 188 -11.05 22.28 6.47
C GLY A 188 -10.14 21.91 7.65
N ARG A 189 -9.24 20.94 7.49
CA ARG A 189 -8.42 20.43 8.62
C ARG A 189 -6.96 20.19 8.27
N TYR A 190 -6.71 19.64 7.08
CA TYR A 190 -5.38 19.24 6.61
C TYR A 190 -5.29 19.45 5.09
N PRO A 191 -5.02 20.70 4.65
CA PRO A 191 -4.96 21.03 3.22
C PRO A 191 -3.81 20.31 2.50
N ARG A 192 -2.85 19.75 3.27
CA ARG A 192 -1.82 18.84 2.81
C ARG A 192 -1.91 17.54 3.60
N SER A 193 -3.00 16.79 3.43
CA SER A 193 -3.08 15.44 3.99
C SER A 193 -1.96 14.59 3.38
N ARG A 194 -1.09 14.02 4.22
CA ARG A 194 0.10 13.29 3.76
C ARG A 194 -0.02 11.83 4.16
N LEU A 195 0.43 10.94 3.27
CA LEU A 195 0.74 9.58 3.70
C LEU A 195 1.97 9.61 4.59
N PRO A 196 2.06 8.72 5.61
CA PRO A 196 3.22 8.62 6.51
C PRO A 196 4.51 8.12 5.83
N LEU A 197 4.59 8.22 4.51
CA LEU A 197 5.75 7.92 3.68
C LEU A 197 6.72 9.09 3.58
N VAL A 198 6.30 10.33 3.90
CA VAL A 198 7.23 11.44 3.80
C VAL A 198 8.10 11.48 5.05
N GLY A 199 9.36 11.08 4.89
CA GLY A 199 10.43 11.26 5.88
C GLY A 199 10.80 12.73 6.10
N GLU A 200 9.82 13.63 6.27
CA GLU A 200 10.16 14.96 6.73
C GLU A 200 10.62 14.87 8.20
N PRO A 201 11.77 15.46 8.53
CA PRO A 201 12.23 15.53 9.91
C PRO A 201 11.16 16.20 10.77
N ILE A 202 10.96 15.71 11.99
CA ILE A 202 10.10 16.38 12.97
C ILE A 202 10.68 17.79 13.15
N PRO A 203 9.89 18.87 13.02
CA PRO A 203 10.31 20.17 13.50
C PRO A 203 10.61 20.04 15.01
N GLY A 204 11.89 20.01 15.37
CA GLY A 204 12.34 19.84 16.77
C GLY A 204 12.92 18.48 17.14
N SER A 205 12.99 17.47 16.26
CA SER A 205 13.88 16.32 16.52
C SER A 205 15.31 16.75 16.21
N ALA A 206 16.13 16.87 17.27
CA ALA A 206 17.57 17.11 17.13
C ALA A 206 18.17 16.18 16.06
N LYS A 207 19.09 16.73 15.25
CA LYS A 207 19.87 15.94 14.30
C LYS A 207 20.42 14.70 15.04
N PRO A 208 20.34 13.49 14.45
CA PRO A 208 21.04 12.35 15.02
C PRO A 208 22.48 12.77 15.28
N VAL A 209 22.90 12.72 16.55
CA VAL A 209 24.30 12.91 16.90
C VAL A 209 25.05 11.82 16.13
N PRO A 210 25.94 12.17 15.19
CA PRO A 210 26.70 11.14 14.50
C PRO A 210 27.43 10.31 15.57
N PRO A 211 27.51 8.98 15.41
CA PRO A 211 28.27 8.15 16.33
C PRO A 211 29.67 8.77 16.44
N ARG A 212 30.09 9.04 17.69
CA ARG A 212 31.40 9.58 17.99
C ARG A 212 32.41 8.66 17.33
N SER A 213 33.11 9.16 16.31
CA SER A 213 34.23 8.45 15.72
C SER A 213 35.32 8.33 16.77
N SER A 214 35.40 7.19 17.44
CA SER A 214 36.59 6.82 18.20
C SER A 214 37.62 6.31 17.22
N ILE A 215 38.45 7.23 16.72
CA ILE A 215 39.79 6.93 16.22
C ILE A 215 40.77 7.62 17.18
N GLU A 216 41.92 6.97 17.37
CA GLU A 216 43.04 7.24 18.29
C GLU A 216 42.82 6.63 19.68
N GLY A 217 43.49 5.55 20.09
CA GLY A 217 44.85 5.12 19.79
C GLY A 217 45.63 5.22 21.10
N ASP A 218 46.17 4.10 21.59
CA ASP A 218 47.54 4.07 22.11
C ASP A 218 48.01 2.66 22.50
N PRO A 219 49.33 2.46 22.53
CA PRO A 219 50.00 1.18 22.30
C PRO A 219 50.37 0.50 23.61
N TRP A 220 50.28 -0.84 23.63
CA TRP A 220 51.22 -1.77 24.26
C TRP A 220 51.04 -3.14 23.60
#